data_AF-A0A147BWC6-F1
#
_entry.id   AF-A0A147BWC6-F1
#
_cell.length_a   1.000
_cell.length_b   1.000
_cell.length_c   1.000
_cell.angle_alpha   90.00
_cell.angle_beta   90.00
_cell.angle_gamma   90.00
#
_symmetry.space_group_name_H-M   'P 1'
#
loop_
_entity.id
_entity.type
_entity.pdbx_description
1 polymer ?
#
loop_
_entity_poly.entity_id
_entity_poly.type
_entity_poly.pdbx_seq_one_letter_code
_entity_poly.pdbx_strand_id
1 'polypeptide(L)'
;MILKLVIILQTWSTIHGATDPNQYIKKVQINETCSADKIIVTPYLQVEKWCFMMCKNKTTDWWEKTTEDFSDERLCNYDPFDPPIPVKITGKCVNGSCRNPDSIARRTNKEPACFDYERMMYEGEEIAIECKKSCYKNGWPEDTNLENGEKCVYKKTSEFFGLREKVAEVGTCQNGMCIKKQECQRTKLLVYPGFSVDKNCTIICNGSSHKKLNNGTMCALRTSSSGFTLWSLFGSKPVTLVNEIGNCYDGECVKRAGYIVPPHNSTKGCNGTDVFINENLTVATHCQADCGDGTSEHRAMHILCLWLYRRHEHLDIYKIGFCYCGICEPHYDYVVLVDSRNPPVKKEDHLLESC
;
A
#
# COMPACT_ATOMS: atom_id res chain seq x y z
N MET A 1 -16.05 -56.93 -12.35
CA MET A 1 -16.97 -55.88 -11.85
C MET A 1 -16.32 -55.28 -10.61
N ILE A 2 -15.44 -54.28 -10.74
CA ILE A 2 -15.77 -52.85 -10.91
C ILE A 2 -16.66 -52.44 -9.73
N LEU A 3 -16.12 -51.88 -8.65
CA LEU A 3 -15.90 -50.44 -8.57
C LEU A 3 -14.75 -50.14 -7.58
N LYS A 4 -13.53 -49.95 -8.08
CA LYS A 4 -12.49 -49.25 -7.32
C LYS A 4 -12.86 -47.77 -7.31
N LEU A 5 -13.12 -47.25 -6.12
CA LEU A 5 -13.20 -45.82 -5.82
C LEU A 5 -11.84 -45.19 -6.18
N VAL A 6 -11.68 -44.82 -7.45
CA VAL A 6 -10.73 -43.81 -7.86
C VAL A 6 -11.42 -42.50 -7.55
N ILE A 7 -11.20 -42.01 -6.33
CA ILE A 7 -11.45 -40.61 -6.01
C ILE A 7 -10.48 -39.85 -6.90
N ILE A 8 -11.04 -39.34 -7.98
CA ILE A 8 -10.45 -38.36 -8.86
C ILE A 8 -10.22 -37.12 -7.98
N LEU A 9 -9.04 -37.06 -7.36
CA LEU A 9 -8.34 -35.85 -6.98
C LEU A 9 -7.97 -35.13 -8.29
N GLN A 10 -8.98 -34.69 -9.04
CA GLN A 10 -8.80 -33.56 -9.94
C GLN A 10 -8.78 -32.35 -9.02
N THR A 11 -7.56 -32.07 -8.54
CA THR A 11 -7.14 -30.71 -8.24
C THR A 11 -7.74 -29.80 -9.29
N TRP A 12 -8.62 -28.90 -8.85
CA TRP A 12 -9.10 -27.77 -9.61
C TRP A 12 -7.91 -26.84 -9.87
N SER A 13 -7.07 -27.21 -10.81
CA SER A 13 -5.98 -26.41 -11.37
C SER A 13 -6.37 -25.91 -12.76
N THR A 14 -7.63 -25.55 -12.96
CA THR A 14 -8.16 -25.06 -14.24
C THR A 14 -9.19 -23.96 -14.02
N ILE A 15 -8.88 -22.96 -13.18
CA ILE A 15 -9.51 -21.64 -13.28
C ILE A 15 -8.44 -20.59 -12.94
N HIS A 16 -7.67 -20.22 -13.96
CA HIS A 16 -7.25 -18.86 -14.33
C HIS A 16 -6.39 -19.09 -15.56
N GLY A 17 -6.90 -18.72 -16.74
CA GLY A 17 -6.11 -18.79 -17.97
C GLY A 17 -4.76 -18.12 -17.72
N ALA A 18 -3.67 -18.85 -17.98
CA ALA A 18 -2.33 -18.31 -17.97
C ALA A 18 -2.32 -17.15 -18.96
N THR A 19 -2.58 -15.96 -18.44
CA THR A 19 -2.65 -14.73 -19.21
C THR A 19 -1.24 -14.46 -19.64
N ASP A 20 -0.98 -14.34 -20.94
CA ASP A 20 0.38 -14.11 -21.45
C ASP A 20 0.98 -12.89 -20.74
N PRO A 21 2.02 -13.08 -19.91
CA PRO A 21 2.60 -11.97 -19.14
C PRO A 21 3.19 -10.88 -20.05
N ASN A 22 3.49 -11.20 -21.31
CA ASN A 22 4.04 -10.24 -22.27
C ASN A 22 3.10 -9.05 -22.52
N GLN A 23 1.78 -9.23 -22.38
CA GLN A 23 0.85 -8.10 -22.56
C GLN A 23 1.02 -7.00 -21.50
N TYR A 24 1.65 -7.33 -20.37
CA TYR A 24 1.95 -6.39 -19.29
C TYR A 24 3.39 -5.88 -19.32
N ILE A 25 4.25 -6.41 -20.20
CA ILE A 25 5.66 -6.04 -20.26
C ILE A 25 5.91 -5.18 -21.50
N LYS A 26 6.50 -4.01 -21.29
CA LYS A 26 6.89 -3.09 -22.35
C LYS A 26 8.39 -2.82 -22.25
N LYS A 27 9.12 -3.10 -23.33
CA LYS A 27 10.51 -2.67 -23.45
C LYS A 27 10.53 -1.17 -23.75
N VAL A 28 11.33 -0.43 -22.99
CA VAL A 28 11.51 1.02 -23.10
C VAL A 28 12.98 1.32 -23.38
N GLN A 29 13.23 2.11 -24.41
CA GLN A 29 14.56 2.64 -24.70
C GLN A 29 14.84 3.79 -23.73
N ILE A 30 15.93 3.71 -22.96
CA ILE A 30 16.31 4.74 -21.98
C ILE A 30 17.16 5.81 -22.66
N ASN A 31 18.16 5.39 -23.44
CA ASN A 31 19.01 6.23 -24.28
C ASN A 31 19.47 5.42 -25.50
N GLU A 32 20.41 5.91 -26.32
CA GLU A 32 20.83 5.20 -27.55
C GLU A 32 21.40 3.79 -27.32
N THR A 33 21.96 3.52 -26.14
CA THR A 33 22.70 2.28 -25.83
C THR A 33 21.98 1.39 -24.83
N CYS A 34 21.07 1.92 -24.02
CA CYS A 34 20.43 1.24 -22.89
C CYS A 34 18.92 1.10 -23.05
N SER A 35 18.39 -0.03 -22.60
CA SER A 35 16.96 -0.34 -22.60
C SER A 35 16.56 -1.09 -21.33
N ALA A 36 15.32 -0.97 -20.92
CA ALA A 36 14.78 -1.68 -19.76
C ALA A 36 13.36 -2.18 -20.02
N ASP A 37 12.99 -3.25 -19.33
CA ASP A 37 11.61 -3.74 -19.32
C ASP A 37 10.82 -3.04 -18.22
N LYS A 38 9.68 -2.45 -18.58
CA LYS A 38 8.69 -1.92 -17.64
C LYS A 38 7.47 -2.83 -17.59
N ILE A 39 6.87 -2.93 -16.41
CA ILE A 39 5.59 -3.62 -16.21
C ILE A 39 4.48 -2.59 -16.09
N ILE A 40 3.44 -2.76 -16.91
CA ILE A 40 2.20 -1.99 -16.87
C ILE A 40 1.37 -2.50 -15.68
N VAL A 41 1.16 -1.64 -14.69
CA VAL A 41 0.42 -1.96 -13.46
C VAL A 41 -1.04 -1.52 -13.58
N THR A 42 -1.21 -0.28 -14.01
CA THR A 42 -2.50 0.34 -14.36
C THR A 42 -2.29 1.17 -15.64
N PRO A 43 -3.36 1.72 -16.25
CA PRO A 43 -3.21 2.60 -17.43
C PRO A 43 -2.27 3.80 -17.20
N TYR A 44 -2.09 4.23 -15.96
CA TYR A 44 -1.30 5.41 -15.59
C TYR A 44 -0.08 5.11 -14.71
N LEU A 45 0.18 3.83 -14.40
CA LEU A 45 1.29 3.40 -13.57
C LEU A 45 2.10 2.30 -14.26
N GLN A 46 3.39 2.56 -14.43
CA GLN A 46 4.38 1.58 -14.86
C GLN A 46 5.49 1.51 -13.83
N VAL A 47 6.05 0.32 -13.66
CA VAL A 47 7.15 0.07 -12.73
C VAL A 47 8.27 -0.67 -13.44
N GLU A 48 9.48 -0.59 -12.90
CA GLU A 48 10.61 -1.32 -13.46
C GLU A 48 10.42 -2.83 -13.20
N LYS A 49 10.59 -3.64 -14.25
CA LYS A 49 10.59 -5.11 -14.11
C LYS A 49 11.78 -5.56 -13.27
N TRP A 50 12.91 -4.92 -13.50
CA TRP A 50 14.17 -5.13 -12.81
C TRP A 50 14.76 -3.78 -12.42
N CYS A 51 15.51 -3.73 -11.33
CA CYS A 51 16.17 -2.50 -10.88
C CYS A 51 17.49 -2.19 -11.61
N PHE A 52 17.63 -2.68 -12.84
CA PHE A 52 18.74 -2.43 -13.73
C PHE A 52 18.25 -2.32 -15.18
N MET A 53 19.03 -1.64 -16.00
CA MET A 53 18.87 -1.54 -17.44
C MET A 53 19.93 -2.36 -18.16
N MET A 54 19.61 -2.81 -19.37
CA MET A 54 20.52 -3.53 -20.26
C MET A 54 21.13 -2.55 -21.25
N CYS A 55 22.45 -2.38 -21.22
CA CYS A 55 23.21 -1.51 -22.10
C CYS A 55 24.06 -2.34 -23.08
N LYS A 56 24.13 -1.91 -24.34
CA LYS A 56 25.07 -2.47 -25.32
C LYS A 56 26.49 -2.21 -24.82
N ASN A 57 27.33 -3.27 -24.81
CA ASN A 57 28.75 -3.28 -24.44
C ASN A 57 29.37 -1.88 -24.39
N LYS A 58 29.58 -1.35 -23.18
CA LYS A 58 30.29 -0.09 -22.99
C LYS A 58 31.79 -0.21 -23.37
N THR A 59 32.31 -1.42 -23.50
CA THR A 59 33.69 -1.72 -23.92
C THR A 59 33.78 -3.00 -24.75
N THR A 60 34.96 -3.24 -25.35
CA THR A 60 35.32 -4.50 -26.02
C THR A 60 35.71 -5.61 -25.05
N ASP A 61 35.67 -5.36 -23.74
CA ASP A 61 36.09 -6.32 -22.72
C ASP A 61 34.89 -7.18 -22.27
N TRP A 62 35.02 -8.49 -22.42
CA TRP A 62 33.92 -9.45 -22.24
C TRP A 62 33.58 -9.73 -20.77
N TRP A 63 34.39 -9.21 -19.84
CA TRP A 63 34.15 -9.28 -18.39
C TRP A 63 33.30 -8.12 -17.87
N GLU A 64 33.11 -7.06 -18.65
CA GLU A 64 32.30 -5.92 -18.21
C GLU A 64 30.80 -6.24 -18.24
N LYS A 65 30.10 -5.85 -17.17
CA LYS A 65 28.67 -6.05 -17.05
C LYS A 65 27.94 -5.20 -18.09
N THR A 66 27.05 -5.82 -18.85
CA THR A 66 26.12 -5.15 -19.78
C THR A 66 24.90 -4.58 -19.07
N THR A 67 24.93 -4.52 -17.74
CA THR A 67 23.82 -4.06 -16.89
C THR A 67 24.25 -2.87 -16.06
N GLU A 68 23.38 -1.86 -16.00
CA GLU A 68 23.54 -0.71 -15.12
C GLU A 68 22.36 -0.60 -14.19
N ASP A 69 22.63 -0.38 -12.91
CA ASP A 69 21.57 -0.21 -11.93
C ASP A 69 20.81 1.09 -12.20
N PHE A 70 19.50 1.06 -12.01
CA PHE A 70 18.74 2.29 -11.95
C PHE A 70 19.11 3.10 -10.73
N SER A 71 18.85 4.41 -10.78
CA SER A 71 18.81 5.23 -9.58
C SER A 71 17.87 4.61 -8.54
N ASP A 72 18.26 4.74 -7.28
CA ASP A 72 17.43 4.31 -6.16
C ASP A 72 16.07 5.03 -6.18
N GLU A 73 15.10 4.50 -5.42
CA GLU A 73 13.73 5.03 -5.26
C GLU A 73 12.74 4.78 -6.41
N ARG A 74 13.21 4.28 -7.56
CA ARG A 74 12.29 3.85 -8.64
C ARG A 74 11.38 2.72 -8.18
N LEU A 75 10.11 2.76 -8.60
CA LEU A 75 9.17 1.69 -8.29
C LEU A 75 9.49 0.43 -9.11
N CYS A 76 9.39 -0.73 -8.47
CA CYS A 76 9.63 -2.02 -9.09
C CYS A 76 8.55 -3.04 -8.69
N ASN A 77 8.40 -4.14 -9.43
CA ASN A 77 7.51 -5.23 -9.03
C ASN A 77 8.14 -6.06 -7.91
N TYR A 78 7.55 -6.04 -6.72
CA TYR A 78 8.11 -6.71 -5.55
C TYR A 78 7.36 -7.98 -5.21
N ASP A 79 8.11 -9.05 -4.99
CA ASP A 79 7.70 -10.22 -4.20
C ASP A 79 8.97 -10.81 -3.57
N PRO A 80 8.90 -11.33 -2.33
CA PRO A 80 10.06 -11.94 -1.69
C PRO A 80 10.61 -13.17 -2.44
N PHE A 81 9.80 -13.82 -3.27
CA PHE A 81 10.13 -15.06 -3.96
C PHE A 81 10.04 -14.91 -5.49
N ASP A 82 8.83 -14.65 -6.01
CA ASP A 82 8.59 -14.55 -7.44
C ASP A 82 7.50 -13.51 -7.74
N PRO A 83 7.87 -12.34 -8.32
CA PRO A 83 6.96 -11.22 -8.47
C PRO A 83 5.85 -11.52 -9.48
N PRO A 84 4.58 -11.60 -9.03
CA PRO A 84 3.49 -11.97 -9.92
C PRO A 84 3.23 -10.88 -10.95
N ILE A 85 2.76 -11.30 -12.12
CA ILE A 85 2.21 -10.43 -13.17
C ILE A 85 0.74 -10.83 -13.36
N PRO A 86 -0.23 -9.90 -13.24
CA PRO A 86 -0.06 -8.47 -12.97
C PRO A 86 0.48 -8.16 -11.56
N VAL A 87 1.13 -7.00 -11.42
CA VAL A 87 1.77 -6.54 -10.17
C VAL A 87 0.76 -6.50 -9.03
N LYS A 88 1.08 -7.21 -7.93
CA LYS A 88 0.27 -7.19 -6.70
C LYS A 88 0.78 -6.15 -5.69
N ILE A 89 2.08 -5.92 -5.63
CA ILE A 89 2.69 -5.00 -4.69
C ILE A 89 3.96 -4.42 -5.30
N THR A 90 4.21 -3.13 -5.11
CA THR A 90 5.45 -2.50 -5.58
C THR A 90 6.52 -2.47 -4.51
N GLY A 91 7.77 -2.54 -4.94
CA GLY A 91 8.93 -2.20 -4.14
C GLY A 91 9.55 -0.90 -4.61
N LYS A 92 10.76 -0.66 -4.11
CA LYS A 92 11.64 0.43 -4.48
C LYS A 92 13.02 -0.14 -4.83
N CYS A 93 13.62 0.38 -5.89
CA CYS A 93 14.98 0.02 -6.28
C CYS A 93 15.98 0.58 -5.28
N VAL A 94 16.90 -0.28 -4.82
CA VAL A 94 18.00 0.07 -3.93
C VAL A 94 19.22 -0.75 -4.30
N ASN A 95 20.29 -0.12 -4.78
CA ASN A 95 21.52 -0.76 -5.24
C ASN A 95 21.22 -1.95 -6.18
N GLY A 96 20.48 -1.70 -7.26
CA GLY A 96 20.16 -2.71 -8.28
C GLY A 96 19.14 -3.77 -7.86
N SER A 97 18.63 -3.73 -6.63
CA SER A 97 17.68 -4.72 -6.09
C SER A 97 16.31 -4.11 -5.80
N CYS A 98 15.23 -4.82 -6.12
CA CYS A 98 13.89 -4.43 -5.70
C CYS A 98 13.67 -4.78 -4.22
N ARG A 99 13.44 -3.78 -3.38
CA ARG A 99 13.26 -3.94 -1.92
C ARG A 99 11.87 -3.51 -1.49
N ASN A 100 11.40 -4.07 -0.38
CA ASN A 100 10.17 -3.61 0.27
C ASN A 100 10.36 -2.14 0.70
N PRO A 101 9.42 -1.21 0.40
CA PRO A 101 9.56 0.19 0.77
C PRO A 101 9.74 0.39 2.28
N ASP A 102 9.04 -0.38 3.12
CA ASP A 102 9.16 -0.26 4.58
C ASP A 102 10.58 -0.60 5.07
N SER A 103 11.36 -1.36 4.31
CA SER A 103 12.79 -1.59 4.60
C SER A 103 13.70 -0.39 4.34
N ILE A 104 13.27 0.56 3.50
CA ILE A 104 13.98 1.81 3.19
C ILE A 104 13.70 2.86 4.26
N ALA A 105 12.46 2.98 4.74
CA ALA A 105 12.13 3.81 5.89
C ALA A 105 12.97 3.43 7.13
N ARG A 106 13.34 2.14 7.27
CA ARG A 106 14.29 1.68 8.29
C ARG A 106 15.72 2.19 8.10
N ARG A 107 16.15 2.49 6.87
CA ARG A 107 17.52 2.93 6.54
C ARG A 107 17.72 4.44 6.66
N THR A 108 16.67 5.24 6.49
CA THR A 108 16.79 6.71 6.48
C THR A 108 16.86 7.33 7.88
N ASN A 109 16.82 6.53 8.96
CA ASN A 109 16.95 6.97 10.36
C ASN A 109 15.99 8.12 10.76
N LYS A 110 14.90 8.31 10.03
CA LYS A 110 13.86 9.26 10.44
C LYS A 110 12.90 8.59 11.41
N GLU A 111 12.96 9.08 12.63
CA GLU A 111 12.19 8.58 13.75
C GLU A 111 10.73 9.04 13.67
N PRO A 112 9.75 8.23 14.11
CA PRO A 112 9.82 6.79 14.33
C PRO A 112 9.23 6.01 13.13
N ALA A 113 10.06 5.20 12.46
CA ALA A 113 9.59 4.15 11.57
C ALA A 113 9.01 3.00 12.43
N CYS A 114 7.69 2.90 12.47
CA CYS A 114 6.99 1.87 13.23
C CYS A 114 6.69 0.63 12.38
N PHE A 115 6.92 -0.54 12.96
CA PHE A 115 6.48 -1.82 12.42
C PHE A 115 4.98 -1.98 12.60
N ASP A 116 4.39 -2.79 11.73
CA ASP A 116 3.04 -3.27 11.93
C ASP A 116 2.97 -4.19 13.16
N TYR A 117 1.78 -4.36 13.74
CA TYR A 117 1.56 -5.15 14.95
C TYR A 117 0.61 -6.32 14.69
N GLU A 118 0.70 -7.36 15.52
CA GLU A 118 -0.13 -8.55 15.37
C GLU A 118 -1.61 -8.27 15.67
N ARG A 119 -2.49 -8.85 14.85
CA ARG A 119 -3.94 -8.68 14.95
C ARG A 119 -4.66 -10.02 14.86
N MET A 120 -5.86 -10.07 15.42
CA MET A 120 -6.78 -11.21 15.33
C MET A 120 -8.14 -10.74 14.83
N MET A 121 -8.76 -11.51 13.92
CA MET A 121 -10.10 -11.22 13.42
C MET A 121 -11.16 -11.48 14.49
N TYR A 122 -12.01 -10.49 14.74
CA TYR A 122 -13.16 -10.58 15.64
C TYR A 122 -14.35 -9.79 15.06
N GLU A 123 -15.47 -10.47 14.82
CA GLU A 123 -16.70 -9.86 14.28
C GLU A 123 -16.52 -8.97 13.03
N GLY A 124 -15.55 -9.29 12.16
CA GLY A 124 -15.26 -8.52 10.94
C GLY A 124 -14.28 -7.36 11.12
N GLU A 125 -13.75 -7.16 12.32
CA GLU A 125 -12.67 -6.21 12.62
C GLU A 125 -11.36 -6.97 12.93
N GLU A 126 -10.22 -6.44 12.50
CA GLU A 126 -8.91 -6.87 13.00
C GLU A 126 -8.59 -6.09 14.29
N ILE A 127 -8.53 -6.77 15.42
CA ILE A 127 -8.20 -6.17 16.72
C ILE A 127 -6.78 -6.54 17.15
N ALA A 128 -6.11 -5.66 17.88
CA ALA A 128 -4.72 -5.86 18.28
C ALA A 128 -4.58 -7.07 19.23
N ILE A 129 -3.59 -7.93 19.01
CA ILE A 129 -3.27 -8.96 20.01
C ILE A 129 -2.66 -8.30 21.25
N GLU A 130 -1.77 -7.33 21.02
CA GLU A 130 -1.13 -6.55 22.07
C GLU A 130 -1.30 -5.05 21.84
N CYS A 131 -1.28 -4.26 22.92
CA CYS A 131 -1.44 -2.80 22.85
C CYS A 131 -0.11 -2.06 22.58
N LYS A 132 0.80 -2.71 21.86
CA LYS A 132 2.13 -2.20 21.53
C LYS A 132 2.46 -2.45 20.06
N LYS A 133 3.31 -1.60 19.51
CA LYS A 133 3.97 -1.78 18.22
C LYS A 133 5.44 -1.46 18.37
N SER A 134 6.31 -2.19 17.69
CA SER A 134 7.73 -1.87 17.69
C SER A 134 8.00 -0.68 16.77
N CYS A 135 8.81 0.29 17.20
CA CYS A 135 9.22 1.42 16.39
C CYS A 135 10.72 1.68 16.54
N TYR A 136 11.39 2.13 15.48
CA TYR A 136 12.76 2.59 15.61
C TYR A 136 12.82 3.97 16.27
N LYS A 137 13.53 4.06 17.39
CA LYS A 137 13.88 5.30 18.06
C LYS A 137 15.37 5.30 18.37
N ASN A 138 16.08 6.34 17.96
CA ASN A 138 17.53 6.46 18.02
C ASN A 138 18.27 5.26 17.39
N GLY A 139 17.73 4.70 16.30
CA GLY A 139 18.31 3.55 15.60
C GLY A 139 18.07 2.18 16.25
N TRP A 140 17.35 2.11 17.37
CA TRP A 140 17.01 0.85 18.05
C TRP A 140 15.50 0.60 18.07
N PRO A 141 15.04 -0.65 17.93
CA PRO A 141 13.63 -0.98 18.07
C PRO A 141 13.20 -0.82 19.54
N GLU A 142 12.20 0.03 19.78
CA GLU A 142 11.55 0.27 21.07
C GLU A 142 10.04 0.04 20.92
N ASP A 143 9.41 -0.58 21.92
CA ASP A 143 7.96 -0.71 21.95
C ASP A 143 7.29 0.64 22.20
N THR A 144 6.40 1.02 21.30
CA THR A 144 5.53 2.19 21.42
C THR A 144 4.10 1.73 21.65
N ASN A 145 3.40 2.42 22.56
CA ASN A 145 2.01 2.12 22.85
C ASN A 145 1.12 2.36 21.63
N LEU A 146 0.16 1.46 21.39
CA LEU A 146 -0.96 1.76 20.51
C LEU A 146 -1.81 2.89 21.09
N GLU A 147 -2.59 3.54 20.23
CA GLU A 147 -3.45 4.63 20.65
C GLU A 147 -4.48 4.18 21.68
N ASN A 148 -4.69 5.02 22.70
CA ASN A 148 -5.72 4.78 23.70
C ASN A 148 -7.11 4.72 23.04
N GLY A 149 -7.86 3.66 23.31
CA GLY A 149 -9.16 3.40 22.67
C GLY A 149 -9.13 2.33 21.56
N GLU A 150 -7.95 1.87 21.14
CA GLU A 150 -7.83 0.75 20.20
C GLU A 150 -8.37 -0.55 20.81
N LYS A 151 -9.11 -1.36 20.04
CA LYS A 151 -9.57 -2.67 20.52
C LYS A 151 -8.42 -3.66 20.59
N CYS A 152 -8.43 -4.49 21.63
CA CYS A 152 -7.42 -5.51 21.84
C CYS A 152 -8.00 -6.83 22.35
N VAL A 153 -7.26 -7.92 22.20
CA VAL A 153 -7.64 -9.24 22.72
C VAL A 153 -7.39 -9.28 24.23
N TYR A 154 -8.44 -9.15 25.04
CA TYR A 154 -8.31 -9.23 26.49
C TYR A 154 -8.16 -10.68 26.97
N LYS A 155 -8.91 -11.59 26.34
CA LYS A 155 -8.85 -13.02 26.65
C LYS A 155 -9.01 -13.84 25.39
N LYS A 156 -8.19 -14.88 25.25
CA LYS A 156 -8.30 -15.91 24.21
C LYS A 156 -8.97 -17.16 24.78
N THR A 157 -9.71 -17.86 23.94
CA THR A 157 -10.14 -19.24 24.18
C THR A 157 -9.52 -20.14 23.13
N SER A 158 -9.25 -21.38 23.53
CA SER A 158 -8.78 -22.41 22.62
C SER A 158 -9.96 -23.26 22.16
N GLU A 159 -10.09 -23.44 20.85
CA GLU A 159 -11.00 -24.38 20.23
C GLU A 159 -10.21 -25.54 19.60
N PHE A 160 -10.88 -26.68 19.40
CA PHE A 160 -10.31 -27.82 18.67
C PHE A 160 -9.02 -28.37 19.30
N PHE A 161 -9.08 -28.72 20.60
CA PHE A 161 -7.95 -29.33 21.34
C PHE A 161 -6.63 -28.56 21.29
N GLY A 162 -6.64 -27.22 21.24
CA GLY A 162 -5.40 -26.43 21.23
C GLY A 162 -4.98 -25.90 19.86
N LEU A 163 -5.66 -26.29 18.77
CA LEU A 163 -5.19 -26.01 17.41
C LEU A 163 -5.62 -24.64 16.87
N ARG A 164 -6.63 -24.01 17.47
CA ARG A 164 -7.08 -22.67 17.06
C ARG A 164 -7.43 -21.80 18.27
N GLU A 165 -6.86 -20.61 18.30
CA GLU A 165 -7.25 -19.57 19.25
C GLU A 165 -8.36 -18.69 18.66
N LYS A 166 -9.32 -18.31 19.50
CA LYS A 166 -10.32 -17.29 19.18
C LYS A 166 -10.35 -16.24 20.29
N VAL A 167 -10.82 -15.05 19.93
CA VAL A 167 -11.08 -13.98 20.88
C VAL A 167 -12.29 -14.35 21.73
N ALA A 168 -12.10 -14.45 23.04
CA ALA A 168 -13.14 -14.73 24.02
C ALA A 168 -13.70 -13.45 24.62
N GLU A 169 -12.82 -12.49 24.93
CA GLU A 169 -13.18 -11.18 25.47
C GLU A 169 -12.35 -10.09 24.76
N VAL A 170 -13.01 -9.02 24.36
CA VAL A 170 -12.39 -7.82 23.79
C VAL A 170 -12.15 -6.80 24.90
N GLY A 171 -10.95 -6.23 24.92
CA GLY A 171 -10.59 -5.11 25.77
C GLY A 171 -10.31 -3.85 24.95
N THR A 172 -9.80 -2.84 25.64
CA THR A 172 -9.36 -1.56 25.06
C THR A 172 -7.93 -1.27 25.47
N CYS A 173 -7.13 -0.73 24.56
CA CYS A 173 -5.79 -0.27 24.87
C CYS A 173 -5.82 0.99 25.73
N GLN A 174 -5.12 0.95 26.86
CA GLN A 174 -4.84 2.09 27.71
C GLN A 174 -3.39 2.04 28.18
N ASN A 175 -2.60 3.03 27.79
CA ASN A 175 -1.18 3.17 28.15
C ASN A 175 -0.35 1.90 27.88
N GLY A 176 -0.58 1.27 26.73
CA GLY A 176 0.14 0.07 26.32
C GLY A 176 -0.37 -1.26 26.89
N MET A 177 -1.44 -1.23 27.70
CA MET A 177 -2.07 -2.43 28.28
C MET A 177 -3.46 -2.65 27.72
N CYS A 178 -3.82 -3.92 27.49
CA CYS A 178 -5.18 -4.30 27.15
C CYS A 178 -6.03 -4.45 28.41
N ILE A 179 -6.94 -3.51 28.65
CA ILE A 179 -7.83 -3.55 29.81
C ILE A 179 -9.23 -4.00 29.41
N LYS A 180 -9.92 -4.73 30.30
CA LYS A 180 -11.31 -5.19 30.08
C LYS A 180 -12.31 -4.03 29.89
N LYS A 181 -11.94 -2.81 30.29
CA LYS A 181 -12.83 -1.65 30.33
C LYS A 181 -13.18 -1.17 28.93
N GLN A 182 -14.47 -0.98 28.69
CA GLN A 182 -15.07 -0.62 27.40
C GLN A 182 -15.45 0.86 27.37
N GLU A 183 -14.60 1.75 27.90
CA GLU A 183 -15.00 3.15 28.11
C GLU A 183 -15.14 3.93 26.82
N CYS A 184 -14.33 3.66 25.81
CA CYS A 184 -14.36 4.37 24.53
C CYS A 184 -13.97 3.38 23.43
N GLN A 185 -14.94 2.91 22.65
CA GLN A 185 -14.66 1.94 21.59
C GLN A 185 -14.53 2.60 20.24
N ARG A 186 -13.38 2.38 19.61
CA ARG A 186 -13.20 2.60 18.18
C ARG A 186 -13.72 1.39 17.42
N THR A 187 -14.46 1.64 16.35
CA THR A 187 -14.84 0.62 15.37
C THR A 187 -13.99 0.85 14.15
N LYS A 188 -13.21 -0.15 13.75
CA LYS A 188 -12.41 -0.08 12.54
C LYS A 188 -12.98 -0.97 11.44
N LEU A 189 -12.89 -0.51 10.21
CA LEU A 189 -13.28 -1.27 9.03
C LEU A 189 -12.03 -1.78 8.33
N LEU A 190 -12.01 -3.09 8.06
CA LEU A 190 -10.93 -3.73 7.33
C LEU A 190 -10.96 -3.30 5.85
N VAL A 191 -9.84 -2.81 5.35
CA VAL A 191 -9.66 -2.50 3.92
C VAL A 191 -9.01 -3.68 3.22
N TYR A 192 -7.94 -4.20 3.82
CA TYR A 192 -7.27 -5.45 3.45
C TYR A 192 -6.56 -6.00 4.69
N PRO A 193 -6.16 -7.29 4.72
CA PRO A 193 -5.50 -7.87 5.89
C PRO A 193 -4.27 -7.07 6.34
N GLY A 194 -4.27 -6.66 7.60
CA GLY A 194 -3.23 -5.80 8.19
C GLY A 194 -3.43 -4.29 7.98
N PHE A 195 -4.56 -3.84 7.41
CA PHE A 195 -4.84 -2.42 7.24
C PHE A 195 -6.34 -2.11 7.39
N SER A 196 -6.63 -1.29 8.39
CA SER A 196 -7.98 -0.87 8.74
C SER A 196 -8.02 0.63 9.02
N VAL A 197 -9.21 1.22 8.84
CA VAL A 197 -9.47 2.64 9.07
C VAL A 197 -10.63 2.80 10.05
N ASP A 198 -10.68 3.93 10.77
CA ASP A 198 -11.78 4.19 11.68
C ASP A 198 -13.11 4.35 10.92
N LYS A 199 -14.17 3.71 11.42
CA LYS A 199 -15.51 3.83 10.81
C LYS A 199 -16.03 5.26 10.90
N ASN A 200 -15.79 5.92 12.04
CA ASN A 200 -16.30 7.24 12.37
C ASN A 200 -15.19 8.09 13.00
N CYS A 201 -15.24 9.40 12.78
CA CYS A 201 -14.32 10.37 13.39
C CYS A 201 -14.75 10.84 14.79
N THR A 202 -15.87 10.32 15.28
CA THR A 202 -16.36 10.53 16.64
C THR A 202 -16.66 9.18 17.26
N ILE A 203 -16.16 8.96 18.48
CA ILE A 203 -16.40 7.74 19.26
C ILE A 203 -17.33 8.02 20.42
N ILE A 204 -18.15 7.02 20.76
CA ILE A 204 -19.04 7.07 21.92
C ILE A 204 -18.27 6.48 23.10
N CYS A 205 -18.22 7.25 24.18
CA CYS A 205 -17.60 6.90 25.43
C CYS A 205 -18.66 6.81 26.54
N ASN A 206 -18.60 5.76 27.37
CA ASN A 206 -19.49 5.54 28.51
C ASN A 206 -20.99 5.72 28.17
N GLY A 207 -21.39 5.25 26.99
CA GLY A 207 -22.79 5.24 26.52
C GLY A 207 -23.43 6.59 26.18
N SER A 208 -22.76 7.72 26.37
CA SER A 208 -23.37 9.06 26.15
C SER A 208 -22.40 10.19 25.83
N SER A 209 -21.15 10.12 26.28
CA SER A 209 -20.15 11.14 25.96
C SER A 209 -19.55 10.90 24.57
N HIS A 210 -19.33 11.95 23.80
CA HIS A 210 -18.72 11.85 22.47
C HIS A 210 -17.30 12.41 22.51
N LYS A 211 -16.34 11.66 21.95
CA LYS A 211 -14.97 12.12 21.79
C LYS A 211 -14.63 12.18 20.30
N LYS A 212 -14.13 13.34 19.86
CA LYS A 212 -13.59 13.52 18.50
C LYS A 212 -12.23 12.83 18.40
N LEU A 213 -12.01 12.11 17.30
CA LEU A 213 -10.69 11.60 16.94
C LEU A 213 -9.77 12.77 16.53
N ASN A 214 -8.47 12.52 16.52
CA ASN A 214 -7.50 13.54 16.17
C ASN A 214 -7.67 13.93 14.69
N ASN A 215 -7.43 15.20 14.38
CA ASN A 215 -7.40 15.65 13.00
C ASN A 215 -6.30 14.88 12.24
N GLY A 216 -6.63 14.38 11.05
CA GLY A 216 -5.75 13.55 10.22
C GLY A 216 -5.91 12.04 10.41
N THR A 217 -6.64 11.57 11.43
CA THR A 217 -6.94 10.13 11.56
C THR A 217 -7.68 9.62 10.32
N MET A 218 -7.21 8.54 9.69
CA MET A 218 -7.86 7.96 8.51
C MET A 218 -9.21 7.34 8.88
N CYS A 219 -10.22 7.60 8.07
CA CYS A 219 -11.58 7.16 8.29
C CYS A 219 -12.25 6.65 7.01
N ALA A 220 -13.26 5.81 7.15
CA ALA A 220 -14.05 5.33 6.03
C ALA A 220 -15.05 6.40 5.58
N LEU A 221 -14.72 7.12 4.49
CA LEU A 221 -15.56 8.17 3.94
C LEU A 221 -16.78 7.60 3.21
N ARG A 222 -16.56 6.53 2.43
CA ARG A 222 -17.63 5.83 1.71
C ARG A 222 -17.49 4.34 1.92
N THR A 223 -18.59 3.70 2.26
CA THR A 223 -18.67 2.25 2.44
C THR A 223 -19.79 1.66 1.59
N SER A 224 -19.73 0.36 1.34
CA SER A 224 -20.84 -0.42 0.80
C SER A 224 -20.96 -1.73 1.55
N SER A 225 -22.19 -2.22 1.70
CA SER A 225 -22.42 -3.61 2.10
C SER A 225 -22.05 -4.53 0.94
N SER A 226 -21.14 -5.49 1.15
CA SER A 226 -21.02 -6.58 0.18
C SER A 226 -22.32 -7.41 0.21
N GLY A 227 -22.93 -7.60 -0.96
CA GLY A 227 -24.03 -8.54 -1.09
C GLY A 227 -23.53 -9.96 -0.81
N PHE A 228 -24.26 -10.71 0.01
CA PHE A 228 -24.21 -12.17 0.22
C PHE A 228 -23.01 -12.88 -0.45
N THR A 229 -21.87 -13.00 0.24
CA THR A 229 -20.82 -13.96 -0.16
C THR A 229 -21.30 -15.39 0.11
N LEU A 230 -20.91 -16.41 -0.66
CA LEU A 230 -21.25 -17.84 -0.42
C LEU A 230 -21.05 -18.32 1.04
N TRP A 231 -20.24 -17.62 1.84
CA TRP A 231 -20.07 -17.84 3.29
C TRP A 231 -21.29 -17.45 4.16
N SER A 232 -22.22 -16.64 3.65
CA SER A 232 -23.45 -16.25 4.37
C SER A 232 -24.43 -17.41 4.52
N LEU A 233 -24.29 -18.49 3.73
CA LEU A 233 -24.97 -19.77 3.96
C LEU A 233 -24.53 -20.46 5.27
N PHE A 234 -23.41 -20.04 5.86
CA PHE A 234 -22.89 -20.52 7.14
C PHE A 234 -23.04 -19.48 8.28
N GLY A 235 -23.97 -18.52 8.15
CA GLY A 235 -24.33 -17.60 9.24
C GLY A 235 -23.36 -16.43 9.47
N SER A 236 -22.52 -16.10 8.49
CA SER A 236 -21.63 -14.92 8.58
C SER A 236 -22.38 -13.62 8.24
N LYS A 237 -22.17 -12.59 9.07
CA LYS A 237 -22.74 -11.24 8.91
C LYS A 237 -22.21 -10.59 7.61
N PRO A 238 -22.98 -9.72 6.93
CA PRO A 238 -22.51 -8.98 5.77
C PRO A 238 -21.26 -8.16 6.10
N VAL A 239 -20.25 -8.22 5.22
CA VAL A 239 -18.99 -7.50 5.40
C VAL A 239 -19.15 -6.08 4.85
N THR A 240 -18.77 -5.08 5.65
CA THR A 240 -18.74 -3.69 5.19
C THR A 240 -17.44 -3.46 4.43
N LEU A 241 -17.53 -3.11 3.15
CA LEU A 241 -16.39 -2.76 2.31
C LEU A 241 -16.14 -1.25 2.38
N VAL A 242 -14.86 -0.87 2.50
CA VAL A 242 -14.41 0.52 2.43
C VAL A 242 -14.10 0.85 0.97
N ASN A 243 -14.84 1.80 0.40
CA ASN A 243 -14.69 2.22 -1.00
C ASN A 243 -13.90 3.51 -1.15
N GLU A 244 -13.90 4.35 -0.12
CA GLU A 244 -13.18 5.62 -0.11
C GLU A 244 -12.70 5.92 1.31
N ILE A 245 -11.44 6.36 1.43
CA ILE A 245 -10.82 6.75 2.69
C ILE A 245 -10.74 8.28 2.73
N GLY A 246 -11.17 8.87 3.84
CA GLY A 246 -11.01 10.28 4.16
C GLY A 246 -10.13 10.46 5.40
N ASN A 247 -10.05 11.72 5.85
CA ASN A 247 -9.39 12.07 7.10
C ASN A 247 -10.38 12.71 8.06
N CYS A 248 -10.18 12.49 9.35
CA CYS A 248 -10.94 13.17 10.37
C CYS A 248 -10.58 14.65 10.42
N TYR A 249 -11.60 15.51 10.40
CA TYR A 249 -11.48 16.94 10.64
C TYR A 249 -12.68 17.39 11.47
N ASP A 250 -12.40 17.90 12.67
CA ASP A 250 -13.41 18.37 13.62
C ASP A 250 -14.52 17.35 13.97
N GLY A 251 -14.20 16.05 13.91
CA GLY A 251 -15.12 14.96 14.25
C GLY A 251 -15.91 14.41 13.05
N GLU A 252 -15.71 14.95 11.85
CA GLU A 252 -16.28 14.46 10.61
C GLU A 252 -15.21 13.77 9.73
N CYS A 253 -15.62 12.77 8.97
CA CYS A 253 -14.76 12.14 7.98
C CYS A 253 -14.89 12.91 6.66
N VAL A 254 -13.83 13.62 6.27
CA VAL A 254 -13.85 14.49 5.09
C VAL A 254 -12.94 13.95 4.00
N LYS A 255 -13.30 14.23 2.74
CA LYS A 255 -12.42 13.95 1.60
C LYS A 255 -11.16 14.78 1.72
N ARG A 256 -10.01 14.16 1.48
CA ARG A 256 -8.72 14.87 1.49
C ARG A 256 -8.68 15.88 0.34
N ALA A 257 -8.02 17.02 0.59
CA ALA A 257 -7.81 18.02 -0.44
C ALA A 257 -7.09 17.39 -1.65
N GLY A 258 -7.49 17.83 -2.84
CA GLY A 258 -6.81 17.42 -4.06
C GLY A 258 -5.37 17.90 -4.09
N TYR A 259 -4.52 17.13 -4.76
CA TYR A 259 -3.11 17.45 -4.96
C TYR A 259 -2.70 17.08 -6.37
N ILE A 260 -2.22 18.08 -7.11
CA ILE A 260 -1.54 17.86 -8.38
C ILE A 260 -0.08 18.23 -8.18
N VAL A 261 0.79 17.26 -8.37
CA VAL A 261 2.23 17.44 -8.27
C VAL A 261 2.68 18.63 -9.13
N PRO A 262 3.42 19.60 -8.56
CA PRO A 262 3.87 20.75 -9.32
C PRO A 262 4.89 20.33 -10.38
N PRO A 263 5.00 21.07 -11.49
CA PRO A 263 6.04 20.87 -12.48
C PRO A 263 7.43 20.88 -11.83
N HIS A 264 8.32 19.99 -12.29
CA HIS A 264 9.71 20.00 -11.84
C HIS A 264 10.47 21.15 -12.52
N ASN A 265 10.99 22.08 -11.74
CA ASN A 265 11.84 23.16 -12.24
C ASN A 265 13.24 22.61 -12.47
N SER A 266 13.47 22.05 -13.65
CA SER A 266 14.76 21.44 -13.96
C SER A 266 15.84 22.46 -14.29
N THR A 267 17.05 22.20 -13.80
CA THR A 267 18.26 22.94 -14.18
C THR A 267 19.02 22.30 -15.34
N LYS A 268 18.79 21.01 -15.62
CA LYS A 268 19.51 20.23 -16.63
C LYS A 268 18.60 19.53 -17.66
N GLY A 269 17.34 19.97 -17.79
CA GLY A 269 16.37 19.34 -18.70
C GLY A 269 15.88 17.97 -18.24
N CYS A 270 16.01 17.65 -16.95
CA CYS A 270 15.50 16.44 -16.32
C CYS A 270 14.00 16.53 -16.14
N ASN A 271 13.30 15.40 -16.30
CA ASN A 271 11.85 15.37 -16.17
C ASN A 271 11.41 14.45 -15.03
N GLY A 272 10.48 14.95 -14.22
CA GLY A 272 9.81 14.15 -13.21
C GLY A 272 8.83 13.18 -13.87
N THR A 273 8.68 12.00 -13.27
CA THR A 273 7.58 11.09 -13.64
C THR A 273 6.51 11.16 -12.58
N ASP A 274 5.26 11.22 -13.03
CA ASP A 274 4.08 11.37 -12.19
C ASP A 274 3.08 10.26 -12.48
N VAL A 275 2.29 9.90 -11.48
CA VAL A 275 1.21 8.92 -11.57
C VAL A 275 -0.11 9.60 -11.31
N PHE A 276 -1.00 9.52 -12.30
CA PHE A 276 -2.39 9.92 -12.16
C PHE A 276 -3.13 8.84 -11.38
N ILE A 277 -3.70 9.20 -10.23
CA ILE A 277 -4.47 8.29 -9.37
C ILE A 277 -5.96 8.55 -9.55
N ASN A 278 -6.39 9.82 -9.56
CA ASN A 278 -7.75 10.24 -9.90
C ASN A 278 -7.76 11.73 -10.28
N GLU A 279 -8.93 12.27 -10.65
CA GLU A 279 -9.13 13.68 -11.07
C GLU A 279 -8.57 14.73 -10.09
N ASN A 280 -8.52 14.40 -8.80
CA ASN A 280 -8.05 15.32 -7.76
C ASN A 280 -6.67 14.91 -7.22
N LEU A 281 -6.03 13.86 -7.75
CA LEU A 281 -4.77 13.36 -7.22
C LEU A 281 -3.82 12.85 -8.31
N THR A 282 -2.74 13.60 -8.49
CA THR A 282 -1.55 13.18 -9.24
C THR A 282 -0.33 13.40 -8.37
N VAL A 283 0.46 12.34 -8.16
CA VAL A 283 1.66 12.39 -7.30
C VAL A 283 2.90 12.00 -8.10
N ALA A 284 4.07 12.36 -7.60
CA ALA A 284 5.33 11.91 -8.16
C ALA A 284 5.44 10.38 -8.08
N THR A 285 5.92 9.70 -9.12
CA THR A 285 6.20 8.26 -9.05
C THR A 285 7.36 7.97 -8.07
N HIS A 286 8.34 8.87 -8.03
CA HIS A 286 9.46 8.88 -7.09
C HIS A 286 10.02 10.31 -6.95
N CYS A 287 10.96 10.50 -6.01
CA CYS A 287 11.43 11.83 -5.60
C CYS A 287 12.66 12.35 -6.35
N GLN A 288 12.96 11.74 -7.49
CA GLN A 288 14.01 12.16 -8.40
C GLN A 288 13.39 12.44 -9.78
N ALA A 289 14.05 13.29 -10.55
CA ALA A 289 13.76 13.57 -11.94
C ALA A 289 14.91 13.03 -12.78
N ASP A 290 14.59 12.26 -13.82
CA ASP A 290 15.59 11.61 -14.66
C ASP A 290 16.04 12.56 -15.77
N CYS A 291 17.35 12.61 -16.01
CA CYS A 291 17.99 13.43 -17.02
C CYS A 291 18.38 12.58 -18.24
N GLY A 292 18.40 13.19 -19.44
CA GLY A 292 18.74 12.47 -20.67
C GLY A 292 20.17 11.93 -20.73
N ASP A 293 21.07 12.47 -19.90
CA ASP A 293 22.46 12.04 -19.75
C ASP A 293 22.64 10.86 -18.77
N GLY A 294 21.54 10.33 -18.22
CA GLY A 294 21.54 9.24 -17.24
C GLY A 294 21.76 9.69 -15.80
N THR A 295 21.89 11.00 -15.54
CA THR A 295 21.90 11.55 -14.17
C THR A 295 20.47 11.76 -13.64
N SER A 296 20.35 12.14 -12.37
CA SER A 296 19.07 12.55 -11.77
C SER A 296 19.20 13.83 -10.95
N GLU A 297 18.09 14.56 -10.84
CA GLU A 297 17.93 15.72 -9.96
C GLU A 297 16.93 15.39 -8.85
N HIS A 298 17.17 15.87 -7.64
CA HIS A 298 16.17 15.77 -6.58
C HIS A 298 14.97 16.66 -6.90
N ARG A 299 13.77 16.13 -6.72
CA ARG A 299 12.56 16.95 -6.76
C ARG A 299 12.45 17.76 -5.46
N ALA A 300 11.62 18.80 -5.50
CA ALA A 300 11.38 19.68 -4.37
C ALA A 300 10.95 18.90 -3.11
N MET A 301 11.35 19.38 -1.94
CA MET A 301 10.93 18.79 -0.67
C MET A 301 9.40 18.89 -0.50
N HIS A 302 8.84 17.93 0.24
CA HIS A 302 7.42 17.85 0.62
C HIS A 302 6.41 17.69 -0.52
N ILE A 303 6.84 17.52 -1.77
CA ILE A 303 5.91 17.07 -2.82
C ILE A 303 5.42 15.66 -2.52
N LEU A 304 4.19 15.34 -2.89
CA LEU A 304 3.67 14.00 -2.66
C LEU A 304 4.23 13.01 -3.68
N CYS A 305 4.52 11.81 -3.22
CA CYS A 305 5.09 10.73 -4.03
C CYS A 305 4.37 9.41 -3.77
N LEU A 306 4.43 8.49 -4.73
CA LEU A 306 3.91 7.13 -4.57
C LEU A 306 4.91 6.32 -3.74
N TRP A 307 4.54 6.05 -2.49
CA TRP A 307 5.33 5.24 -1.57
C TRP A 307 5.19 3.76 -1.90
N LEU A 308 3.94 3.29 -1.98
CA LEU A 308 3.61 1.90 -2.22
C LEU A 308 2.32 1.80 -3.02
N TYR A 309 2.31 0.95 -4.02
CA TYR A 309 1.10 0.43 -4.65
C TYR A 309 0.84 -1.01 -4.21
N ARG A 310 -0.42 -1.34 -3.98
CA ARG A 310 -0.89 -2.71 -3.71
C ARG A 310 -2.22 -2.95 -4.40
N ARG A 311 -2.36 -4.09 -5.10
CA ARG A 311 -3.64 -4.60 -5.58
C ARG A 311 -4.18 -5.64 -4.60
N HIS A 312 -5.41 -5.45 -4.15
CA HIS A 312 -6.13 -6.42 -3.33
C HIS A 312 -7.55 -6.61 -3.87
N GLU A 313 -7.84 -7.82 -4.34
CA GLU A 313 -9.08 -8.12 -5.06
C GLU A 313 -9.32 -7.17 -6.25
N HIS A 314 -10.33 -6.30 -6.15
CA HIS A 314 -10.69 -5.30 -7.14
C HIS A 314 -10.21 -3.89 -6.77
N LEU A 315 -9.54 -3.70 -5.63
CA LEU A 315 -9.05 -2.40 -5.17
C LEU A 315 -7.56 -2.22 -5.49
N ASP A 316 -7.27 -1.12 -6.17
CA ASP A 316 -5.93 -0.56 -6.32
C ASP A 316 -5.70 0.42 -5.16
N ILE A 317 -4.73 0.10 -4.31
CA ILE A 317 -4.41 0.80 -3.07
C ILE A 317 -3.11 1.56 -3.27
N TYR A 318 -3.19 2.88 -3.18
CA TYR A 318 -2.04 3.78 -3.28
C TYR A 318 -1.73 4.35 -1.91
N LYS A 319 -0.57 4.01 -1.35
CA LYS A 319 -0.03 4.70 -0.17
C LYS A 319 0.86 5.84 -0.65
N ILE A 320 0.55 7.04 -0.16
CA ILE A 320 1.22 8.26 -0.56
C ILE A 320 2.25 8.64 0.49
N GLY A 321 3.41 9.07 0.02
CA GLY A 321 4.51 9.59 0.81
C GLY A 321 4.75 11.06 0.51
N PHE A 322 5.82 11.60 1.07
CA PHE A 322 6.34 12.92 0.73
C PHE A 322 7.83 12.84 0.41
N CYS A 323 8.30 13.72 -0.47
CA CYS A 323 9.70 13.75 -0.85
C CYS A 323 10.56 14.44 0.21
N TYR A 324 11.67 13.80 0.56
CA TYR A 324 12.70 14.37 1.40
C TYR A 324 14.07 13.90 0.93
N CYS A 325 14.95 14.84 0.60
CA CYS A 325 16.32 14.56 0.13
C CYS A 325 16.39 13.52 -1.01
N GLY A 326 15.45 13.58 -1.97
CA GLY A 326 15.42 12.64 -3.10
C GLY A 326 14.80 11.27 -2.80
N ILE A 327 14.32 11.05 -1.58
CA ILE A 327 13.68 9.80 -1.11
C ILE A 327 12.19 10.05 -0.86
N CYS A 328 11.36 9.09 -1.23
CA CYS A 328 9.94 9.11 -0.90
C CYS A 328 9.75 8.52 0.50
N GLU A 329 9.33 9.32 1.48
CA GLU A 329 9.10 8.85 2.86
C GLU A 329 7.61 8.56 3.10
N PRO A 330 7.26 7.55 3.91
CA PRO A 330 5.86 7.21 4.16
C PRO A 330 5.10 8.35 4.86
N HIS A 331 3.93 8.71 4.33
CA HIS A 331 2.96 9.58 4.99
C HIS A 331 1.83 8.68 5.52
N TYR A 332 1.97 8.17 6.74
CA TYR A 332 1.14 7.07 7.28
C TYR A 332 -0.38 7.31 7.31
N ASP A 333 -0.83 8.55 7.13
CA ASP A 333 -2.25 8.93 7.08
C ASP A 333 -2.81 9.11 5.65
N TYR A 334 -2.04 8.81 4.58
CA TYR A 334 -2.47 9.06 3.21
C TYR A 334 -2.53 7.77 2.38
N VAL A 335 -3.72 7.18 2.35
CA VAL A 335 -4.04 6.03 1.51
C VAL A 335 -5.25 6.33 0.64
N VAL A 336 -5.16 5.98 -0.65
CA VAL A 336 -6.23 6.17 -1.63
C VAL A 336 -6.61 4.82 -2.23
N LEU A 337 -7.91 4.59 -2.32
CA LEU A 337 -8.50 3.40 -2.92
C LEU A 337 -9.10 3.76 -4.28
N VAL A 338 -8.81 2.95 -5.27
CA VAL A 338 -9.39 3.05 -6.62
C VAL A 338 -9.97 1.68 -7.00
N ASP A 339 -11.20 1.66 -7.49
CA ASP A 339 -11.80 0.43 -8.03
C ASP A 339 -11.16 0.13 -9.39
N SER A 340 -10.36 -0.94 -9.47
CA SER A 340 -9.67 -1.37 -10.69
C SER A 340 -10.63 -1.83 -11.78
N ARG A 341 -11.90 -2.14 -11.46
CA ARG A 341 -12.95 -2.44 -12.45
C ARG A 341 -13.54 -1.18 -13.08
N ASN A 342 -13.40 -0.04 -12.42
CA ASN A 342 -13.87 1.26 -12.87
C ASN A 342 -12.74 2.30 -12.72
N PRO A 343 -11.62 2.13 -13.44
CA PRO A 343 -10.46 3.00 -13.28
C PRO A 343 -10.81 4.44 -13.70
N PRO A 344 -10.25 5.46 -13.03
CA PRO A 344 -10.52 6.85 -13.34
C PRO A 344 -9.93 7.18 -14.70
N VAL A 345 -10.65 8.00 -15.48
CA VAL A 345 -10.19 8.44 -16.80
C VAL A 345 -9.60 9.84 -16.65
N LYS A 346 -8.33 9.99 -17.00
CA LYS A 346 -7.71 11.31 -17.15
C LYS A 346 -8.41 12.00 -18.32
N LYS A 347 -9.19 13.06 -18.06
CA LYS A 347 -9.67 13.94 -19.12
C LYS A 347 -8.43 14.53 -19.77
N GLU A 348 -8.23 14.28 -21.06
CA GLU A 348 -7.24 15.03 -21.81
C GLU A 348 -7.69 16.49 -21.71
N ASP A 349 -6.83 17.33 -21.13
CA ASP A 349 -6.94 18.75 -21.40
C ASP A 349 -6.84 18.84 -22.92
N HIS A 350 -7.95 19.16 -23.58
CA HIS A 350 -7.92 19.69 -24.92
C HIS A 350 -7.02 20.91 -24.83
N LEU A 351 -5.72 20.71 -25.05
CA LEU A 351 -4.84 21.73 -25.58
C LEU A 351 -5.59 22.23 -26.80
N LEU A 352 -6.23 23.39 -26.63
CA LEU A 352 -6.51 24.28 -27.71
C LEU A 352 -5.19 24.38 -28.48
N GLU A 353 -5.10 23.63 -29.57
CA GLU A 353 -4.28 23.97 -30.72
C GLU A 353 -4.67 25.41 -31.05
N SER A 354 -3.96 26.35 -30.42
CA SER A 354 -3.94 27.73 -30.84
C SER A 354 -2.88 27.79 -31.93
N CYS A 355 -3.37 28.18 -33.10
CA CYS A 355 -2.77 28.18 -34.43
C CYS A 355 -1.31 28.64 -34.51
#